data_AF-X0VGY0-F1
#
_entry.id   AF-X0VGY0-F1
#
_cell.length_a   1.000
_cell.length_b   1.000
_cell.length_c   1.000
_cell.angle_alpha   90.00
_cell.angle_beta   90.00
_cell.angle_gamma   90.00
#
_symmetry.space_group_name_H-M   'P 1'
#
loop_
_entity.id
_entity.type
_entity.pdbx_description
1 polymer ?
#
loop_
_entity_poly.entity_id
_entity_poly.type
_entity_poly.pdbx_seq_one_letter_code
_entity_poly.pdbx_strand_id
1 'polypeptide(L)' 'MKILLTNDDGIYSEGIQILKKQLDNIAEVTVIAPDRERSTIGHALTLRKPLRVRKVKIKGDFWGFSLDGTPADCVI' A
#
# COMPACT_ATOMS: atom_id res chain seq x y z
N MET A 1 8.48 -13.58 -10.95
CA MET A 1 7.44 -13.61 -9.90
C MET A 1 6.94 -12.19 -9.70
N LYS A 2 5.63 -12.00 -9.47
CA LYS A 2 5.03 -10.68 -9.18
C LYS A 2 4.50 -10.67 -7.75
N ILE A 3 4.78 -9.61 -6.99
CA ILE A 3 4.35 -9.45 -5.59
C ILE A 3 3.52 -8.17 -5.48
N LEU A 4 2.35 -8.27 -4.87
CA LEU A 4 1.60 -7.13 -4.34
C LEU A 4 2.00 -6.93 -2.88
N LEU A 5 2.40 -5.72 -2.52
CA LEU A 5 2.77 -5.33 -1.16
C LEU A 5 1.82 -4.26 -0.62
N THR A 6 1.26 -4.49 0.57
CA THR A 6 0.36 -3.59 1.31
C THR A 6 0.71 -3.59 2.80
N ASN A 7 0.12 -2.67 3.56
CA ASN A 7 0.17 -2.62 5.02
C ASN A 7 -1.03 -1.83 5.59
N ASP A 8 -1.09 -1.69 6.91
CA ASP A 8 -2.05 -0.87 7.64
C ASP A 8 -1.48 0.44 8.18
N ASP A 9 -0.15 0.59 8.35
CA ASP A 9 0.46 1.88 8.71
C ASP A 9 0.35 2.95 7.60
N GLY A 10 0.08 2.51 6.37
CA GLY A 10 -0.07 3.36 5.19
C GLY A 10 1.17 3.46 4.32
N ILE A 11 0.98 4.03 3.12
CA ILE A 11 1.97 4.07 2.03
C ILE A 11 3.25 4.83 2.41
N TYR A 12 3.17 5.78 3.36
CA TYR A 12 4.28 6.61 3.81
C TYR A 12 5.10 6.00 4.94
N SER A 13 4.73 4.82 5.44
CA SER A 13 5.45 4.19 6.54
C SER A 13 6.86 3.76 6.11
N GLU A 14 7.80 3.76 7.04
CA GLU A 14 9.16 3.32 6.78
C GLU A 14 9.22 1.80 6.52
N GLY A 15 8.40 1.02 7.24
CA GLY A 15 8.38 -0.44 7.12
C GLY A 15 8.11 -0.94 5.71
N ILE A 16 7.08 -0.39 5.04
CA ILE A 16 6.74 -0.81 3.68
C ILE A 16 7.80 -0.39 2.65
N GLN A 17 8.49 0.73 2.89
CA GLN A 17 9.62 1.19 2.06
C GLN A 17 10.82 0.25 2.18
N ILE A 18 11.17 -0.16 3.41
CA ILE A 18 12.26 -1.11 3.66
C ILE A 18 11.94 -2.46 3.03
N LEU A 19 10.72 -2.97 3.23
CA LEU A 19 10.32 -4.28 2.71
C LEU A 19 10.30 -4.31 1.18
N LYS A 20 9.77 -3.27 0.53
CA LYS A 20 9.84 -3.12 -0.93
C LYS A 20 11.27 -3.20 -1.46
N LYS A 21 12.19 -2.45 -0.83
CA LYS A 21 13.61 -2.42 -1.23
C LYS A 21 14.25 -3.81 -1.18
N GLN A 22 13.89 -4.65 -0.22
CA GLN A 22 14.40 -6.01 -0.12
C GLN A 22 13.76 -6.93 -1.16
N LEU A 23 12.44 -6.85 -1.34
CA LEU A 23 11.68 -7.69 -2.26
C LEU A 23 11.99 -7.40 -3.74
N ASP A 24 12.40 -6.17 -4.06
CA ASP A 24 12.81 -5.79 -5.42
C ASP A 24 14.02 -6.57 -5.96
N ASN A 25 14.84 -7.14 -5.07
CA ASN A 25 15.97 -7.97 -5.49
C ASN A 25 15.55 -9.35 -5.99
N ILE A 26 14.29 -9.75 -5.74
CA ILE A 26 13.81 -11.12 -6.01
C ILE A 26 12.50 -11.17 -6.83
N ALA A 27 11.79 -10.05 -6.99
CA ALA A 27 10.51 -10.01 -7.70
C ALA A 27 10.16 -8.63 -8.26
N GLU A 28 9.22 -8.60 -9.20
CA GLU A 28 8.53 -7.38 -9.62
C GLU A 28 7.49 -7.02 -8.55
N VAL A 29 7.76 -5.99 -7.74
CA VAL A 29 6.91 -5.61 -6.61
C VAL A 29 6.06 -4.38 -6.95
N THR A 30 4.75 -4.49 -6.77
CA THR A 30 3.81 -3.38 -6.82
C THR A 30 3.34 -3.05 -5.40
N VAL A 31 3.44 -1.77 -5.00
CA VAL A 31 2.95 -1.33 -3.68
C VAL A 31 1.61 -0.63 -3.83
N ILE A 32 0.61 -1.10 -3.09
CA ILE A 32 -0.69 -0.44 -2.92
C ILE A 32 -0.97 -0.43 -1.42
N ALA A 33 -1.14 0.76 -0.83
CA ALA A 33 -1.39 0.87 0.61
C ALA A 33 -2.28 2.08 0.94
N PRO A 34 -2.89 2.12 2.14
CA PRO A 34 -3.72 3.22 2.58
C PRO A 34 -2.99 4.57 2.56
N ASP A 35 -3.74 5.65 2.33
CA ASP A 35 -3.23 7.03 2.34
C ASP A 35 -2.93 7.60 3.73
N ARG A 36 -3.26 6.85 4.78
CA ARG A 36 -3.07 7.17 6.21
C ARG A 36 -3.04 5.88 7.03
N GLU A 37 -2.66 5.98 8.30
CA GLU A 37 -2.72 4.87 9.23
C GLU A 37 -4.16 4.31 9.37
N ARG A 38 -4.27 2.98 9.33
CA ARG A 38 -5.49 2.18 9.41
C ARG A 38 -5.36 1.02 10.40
N SER A 39 -4.44 1.14 11.37
CA SER A 39 -4.27 0.18 12.47
C SER A 39 -5.63 -0.14 13.13
N THR A 40 -5.82 -1.41 13.51
CA THR A 40 -7.01 -1.88 14.24
C THR A 40 -8.34 -1.85 13.45
N ILE A 41 -8.32 -1.70 12.12
CA ILE A 41 -9.56 -1.67 11.31
C ILE A 41 -10.13 -3.07 10.96
N GLY A 42 -9.42 -4.14 11.31
CA GLY A 42 -9.81 -5.52 11.01
C GLY A 42 -9.89 -5.81 9.50
N HIS A 43 -10.82 -6.67 9.09
CA HIS A 43 -11.08 -6.99 7.68
C HIS A 43 -12.17 -6.10 7.05
N ALA A 44 -12.22 -4.82 7.43
CA ALA A 44 -13.23 -3.90 6.90
C ALA A 44 -13.02 -3.63 5.40
N LEU A 45 -14.14 -3.44 4.68
CA LEU A 45 -14.18 -3.06 3.27
C LEU A 45 -14.95 -1.76 3.07
N THR A 46 -14.50 -0.93 2.12
CA THR A 46 -15.20 0.30 1.74
C THR A 46 -16.30 -0.01 0.72
N LEU A 47 -17.55 -0.07 1.17
CA LEU A 47 -18.71 -0.42 0.31
C LEU A 47 -19.62 0.76 -0.03
N ARG A 48 -19.57 1.86 0.74
CA ARG A 48 -20.56 2.95 0.69
C ARG A 48 -20.06 4.23 0.01
N LYS A 49 -18.81 4.24 -0.44
CA LYS A 49 -18.22 5.35 -1.19
C LYS A 49 -17.26 4.79 -2.27
N PRO A 50 -17.06 5.50 -3.38
CA PRO A 50 -16.05 5.11 -4.35
C PRO A 50 -14.65 5.21 -3.73
N LEU A 51 -13.79 4.26 -4.10
CA LEU A 51 -12.37 4.28 -3.77
C LEU A 51 -11.61 5.18 -4.74
N ARG A 52 -10.64 5.94 -4.22
CA ARG A 52 -9.75 6.82 -4.97
C ARG A 52 -8.32 6.32 -4.84
N VAL A 53 -7.71 6.05 -5.99
CA VAL A 53 -6.31 5.64 -6.09
C VAL A 53 -5.47 6.79 -6.64
N ARG A 54 -4.32 7.04 -6.02
CA ARG A 54 -3.34 8.03 -6.47
C ARG A 54 -1.98 7.39 -6.59
N LYS A 55 -1.31 7.57 -7.74
CA LYS A 55 0.11 7.23 -7.84
C LYS A 55 0.91 8.24 -7.02
N VAL A 56 1.77 7.74 -6.14
CA VAL A 56 2.61 8.57 -5.27
C VAL A 56 4.08 8.21 -5.46
N LYS A 57 4.93 9.24 -5.45
CA LYS A 57 6.38 9.08 -5.33
C LYS A 57 6.75 9.42 -3.89
N ILE A 58 7.46 8.51 -3.24
CA ILE A 58 8.00 8.66 -1.88
C ILE A 58 9.52 8.79 -2.01
N LYS A 59 10.19 9.28 -0.97
CA LYS A 59 11.64 9.59 -0.95
C LYS A 59 12.47 8.63 -1.83
N GLY A 60 13.37 9.21 -2.63
CA GLY A 60 14.20 8.45 -3.56
C GLY A 60 13.42 7.94 -4.78
N ASP A 61 13.62 6.66 -5.11
CA ASP A 61 13.02 6.00 -6.27
C ASP A 61 11.76 5.18 -5.93
N PHE A 62 11.29 5.26 -4.68
CA PHE A 62 10.10 4.56 -4.27
C PHE A 62 8.86 5.19 -4.92
N TRP A 63 8.07 4.36 -5.59
CA TRP A 63 6.74 4.75 -6.06
C TRP A 63 5.73 3.64 -5.72
N GLY A 64 4.48 4.04 -5.54
CA GLY A 64 3.38 3.13 -5.24
C GLY A 64 2.03 3.78 -5.47
N PHE A 65 0.98 3.09 -5.08
CA PHE A 65 -0.39 3.57 -5.14
C PHE A 65 -0.95 3.79 -3.74
N SER A 66 -1.46 4.98 -3.51
CA SER A 66 -2.13 5.38 -2.29
C SER A 66 -3.64 5.25 -2.49
N LEU A 67 -4.32 4.55 -1.58
CA LEU A 67 -5.75 4.28 -1.63
C LEU A 67 -6.46 4.87 -0.40
N ASP A 68 -7.65 5.47 -0.57
CA ASP A 68 -8.38 6.15 0.52
C ASP A 68 -9.33 5.22 1.33
N GLY A 69 -9.13 3.91 1.22
CA GLY A 69 -9.86 2.83 1.88
C GLY A 69 -9.07 2.15 3.01
N THR A 70 -9.28 0.84 3.16
CA THR A 70 -8.66 -0.06 4.15
C THR A 70 -7.54 -0.89 3.53
N PRO A 71 -6.74 -1.62 4.34
CA PRO A 71 -5.75 -2.56 3.81
C PRO A 71 -6.37 -3.67 2.95
N ALA A 72 -7.57 -4.14 3.31
CA ALA A 72 -8.30 -5.13 2.51
C ALA A 72 -8.72 -4.55 1.15
N ASP A 73 -9.15 -3.29 1.10
CA ASP A 73 -9.44 -2.59 -0.15
C ASP A 73 -8.20 -2.42 -1.05
N CYS A 74 -6.98 -2.48 -0.50
CA CYS A 74 -5.75 -2.41 -1.30
C CYS A 74 -5.40 -3.72 -2.01
N VAL A 75 -6.02 -4.83 -1.60
CA VAL A 75 -5.75 -6.18 -2.12
C VAL A 75 -6.81 -6.64 -3.12
N ILE A 76 -8.00 -6.04 -3.09
CA ILE A 76 -9.11 -6.28 -4.01
C ILE A 76 -8.97 -5.36 -5.23
#